data_AF-A0A2V6DHF5-F1
#
_entry.id   AF-A0A2V6DHF5-F1
#
_cell.length_a   1.000
_cell.length_b   1.000
_cell.length_c   1.000
_cell.angle_alpha   90.00
_cell.angle_beta   90.00
_cell.angle_gamma   90.00
#
_symmetry.space_group_name_H-M   'P 1'
#
loop_
_entity.id
_entity.type
_entity.pdbx_description
1 polymer ?
#
loop_
_entity_poly.entity_id
_entity_poly.type
_entity_poly.pdbx_seq_one_letter_code
_entity_poly.pdbx_strand_id
1 'polypeptide(L)' 'MIKKGDRIRIKPEWQDPGDDKFIWVALEDEDGGRVRIAPINTGLTILPNQIVDTNMVELAS' A
#
# COMPACT_ATOMS: atom_id res chain seq x y z
N MET A 1 -5.76 -0.22 -12.43
CA MET A 1 -4.60 0.68 -12.54
C MET A 1 -4.61 1.56 -11.30
N ILE A 2 -3.62 1.41 -10.44
CA ILE A 2 -3.53 2.13 -9.16
C ILE A 2 -2.95 3.53 -9.41
N LYS A 3 -3.51 4.55 -8.76
CA LYS A 3 -3.11 5.95 -8.86
C LYS A 3 -2.53 6.46 -7.55
N LYS A 4 -1.64 7.44 -7.65
CA LYS A 4 -1.11 8.15 -6.49
C LYS A 4 -2.27 8.69 -5.63
N GLY A 5 -2.24 8.38 -4.34
CA GLY A 5 -3.26 8.77 -3.37
C GLY A 5 -4.37 7.73 -3.17
N ASP A 6 -4.43 6.68 -3.99
CA ASP A 6 -5.39 5.60 -3.79
C ASP A 6 -5.13 4.90 -2.45
N ARG A 7 -6.21 4.64 -1.72
CA ARG A 7 -6.17 3.74 -0.57
C ARG A 7 -6.13 2.32 -1.07
N ILE A 8 -5.24 1.52 -0.50
CA ILE A 8 -5.04 0.13 -0.89
C ILE A 8 -5.06 -0.77 0.32
N ARG A 9 -5.29 -2.06 0.06
CA ARG A 9 -5.17 -3.14 1.03
C ARG A 9 -4.21 -4.19 0.47
N ILE A 10 -3.34 -4.72 1.33
CA ILE A 10 -2.51 -5.88 1.00
C ILE A 10 -3.40 -7.12 1.08
N LYS A 11 -3.40 -7.94 0.03
CA LYS A 11 -4.22 -9.15 -0.03
C LYS A 11 -3.80 -10.16 1.05
N PRO A 12 -4.72 -10.97 1.59
CA PRO A 12 -4.45 -11.84 2.73
C PRO A 12 -3.24 -12.77 2.56
N GLU A 13 -2.96 -13.27 1.36
CA GLU A 13 -1.85 -14.18 1.07
C GLU A 13 -0.46 -13.52 1.12
N TRP A 14 -0.41 -12.18 1.07
CA TRP A 14 0.82 -11.37 1.15
C TRP A 14 0.86 -10.48 2.39
N GLN A 15 -0.17 -10.55 3.23
CA GLN A 15 -0.35 -9.65 4.37
C GLN A 15 0.45 -10.15 5.57
N ASP A 16 1.35 -9.33 6.10
CA ASP A 16 2.09 -9.66 7.31
C ASP A 16 1.21 -9.44 8.56
N PRO A 17 1.46 -10.19 9.66
CA PRO A 17 0.73 -10.00 10.90
C PRO A 17 0.79 -8.56 11.41
N GLY A 18 -0.38 -7.89 11.43
CA GLY A 18 -0.53 -6.51 11.90
C GLY A 18 -0.69 -5.45 10.80
N ASP A 19 -0.48 -5.80 9.53
CA ASP A 19 -0.69 -4.88 8.40
C ASP A 19 -2.15 -4.39 8.31
N ASP A 20 -3.09 -5.19 8.82
CA ASP A 20 -4.53 -4.90 8.87
C ASP A 20 -4.88 -3.72 9.80
N LYS A 21 -3.94 -3.32 10.67
CA LYS A 21 -4.12 -2.18 11.58
C LYS A 21 -3.77 -0.85 10.93
N PHE A 22 -3.21 -0.87 9.72
CA PHE A 22 -2.77 0.33 9.02
C PHE A 22 -3.65 0.67 7.81
N ILE A 23 -3.75 1.97 7.54
CA ILE A 23 -4.29 2.49 6.30
C ILE A 23 -3.12 2.62 5.33
N TRP A 24 -3.16 1.90 4.23
CA TRP A 24 -2.14 1.95 3.20
C TRP A 24 -2.57 2.86 2.06
N VAL A 25 -1.62 3.63 1.52
CA VAL A 25 -1.84 4.52 0.38
C VAL A 25 -0.76 4.31 -0.69
N ALA A 26 -1.13 4.44 -1.95
CA ALA A 26 -0.20 4.54 -3.06
C ALA A 26 0.50 5.91 -3.05
N LEU A 27 1.83 5.93 -3.05
CA LEU A 27 2.63 7.15 -3.08
C LEU A 27 2.89 7.67 -4.51
N GLU A 28 2.72 6.81 -5.50
CA GLU A 28 3.01 7.03 -6.92
C GLU A 28 1.96 6.31 -7.78
N ASP A 29 1.87 6.66 -9.06
CA ASP A 29 1.07 5.89 -10.03
C ASP A 29 1.71 4.52 -10.26
N GLU A 30 0.89 3.51 -10.55
CA GLU A 30 1.37 2.20 -10.99
C GLU A 30 2.27 2.33 -12.23
N ASP A 31 3.45 1.71 -12.16
CA ASP A 31 4.42 1.64 -13.26
C ASP A 31 4.96 0.21 -13.37
N GLY A 32 4.85 -0.38 -14.56
CA GLY A 32 5.36 -1.73 -14.83
C GLY A 32 4.78 -2.84 -13.95
N GLY A 33 3.52 -2.71 -13.48
CA GLY A 33 2.89 -3.67 -12.56
C GLY A 33 3.38 -3.57 -11.12
N ARG A 34 4.01 -2.45 -10.75
CA ARG A 34 4.47 -2.16 -9.40
C ARG A 34 3.94 -0.83 -8.91
N VAL A 35 3.83 -0.70 -7.59
CA VAL A 35 3.42 0.53 -6.93
C VAL A 35 4.15 0.70 -5.60
N ARG A 36 4.53 1.94 -5.29
CA ARG A 36 5.09 2.29 -3.98
C ARG A 36 3.95 2.59 -3.01
N ILE A 37 3.93 1.94 -1.85
CA ILE A 37 2.90 2.10 -0.83
C ILE A 37 3.50 2.50 0.52
N ALA A 38 2.69 3.16 1.36
CA ALA A 38 3.06 3.49 2.73
C ALA A 38 1.86 3.42 3.69
N PRO A 39 2.07 3.01 4.95
CA PRO A 39 1.06 3.12 6.00
C PRO A 39 1.03 4.56 6.56
N ILE A 40 -0.14 5.19 6.61
CA ILE A 40 -0.28 6.63 6.95
C ILE A 40 -0.75 6.92 8.38
N ASN A 41 -1.25 5.92 9.10
CA ASN A 41 -1.74 6.05 10.49
C ASN A 41 -0.76 5.48 11.52
N THR A 42 0.54 5.51 11.23
CA THR A 42 1.59 4.95 12.12
C THR A 42 1.96 5.85 13.29
N GLY A 43 1.66 7.16 13.20
CA GLY A 43 2.14 8.16 14.16
C GLY A 43 3.61 8.56 13.98
N LEU A 44 4.29 8.05 12.94
CA LEU A 44 5.67 8.38 12.62
C LEU A 44 5.75 9.65 11.78
N THR A 45 6.73 10.51 12.06
CA THR A 45 7.02 11.71 11.24
C THR A 45 7.54 11.34 9.85
N ILE A 46 8.31 10.26 9.75
CA ILE A 46 8.83 9.72 8.50
C ILE A 46 8.14 8.38 8.27
N LEU A 47 7.34 8.29 7.21
CA LEU A 47 6.59 7.08 6.91
C LEU A 47 7.51 6.04 6.26
N PRO A 48 7.48 4.77 6.73
CA PRO A 48 8.09 3.69 5.98
C PRO A 48 7.35 3.54 4.65
N ASN A 49 8.04 3.06 3.62
CA ASN A 49 7.43 2.75 2.34
C ASN A 49 8.05 1.50 1.73
N GLN A 50 7.32 0.87 0.82
CA GLN A 50 7.74 -0.33 0.12
C GLN A 50 7.20 -0.35 -1.30
N ILE A 51 7.91 -1.04 -2.21
CA ILE A 51 7.45 -1.31 -3.57
C ILE A 51 6.90 -2.73 -3.60
N VAL A 52 5.66 -2.88 -4.08
CA VAL A 52 4.97 -4.16 -4.20
C VAL A 52 4.51 -4.39 -5.63
N ASP A 53 4.31 -5.64 -6.02
CA ASP A 53 3.63 -5.96 -7.27
C ASP A 53 2.13 -5.65 -7.13
N THR A 54 1.49 -5.10 -8.16
CA THR A 54 0.06 -4.72 -8.09
C THR A 54 -0.88 -5.89 -7.92
N ASN A 55 -0.40 -7.12 -8.18
CA ASN A 55 -1.13 -8.34 -7.87
C ASN A 55 -1.20 -8.65 -6.36
N MET A 56 -0.36 -8.04 -5.52
CA MET A 56 -0.35 -8.24 -4.06
C MET A 56 -1.36 -7.34 -3.33
N VAL A 57 -1.93 -6.35 -4.01
CA VAL A 57 -2.78 -5.33 -3.42
C VAL A 57 -4.10 -5.17 -4.17
N GLU A 58 -5.06 -4.55 -3.52
CA GLU A 58 -6.34 -4.16 -4.10
C GLU A 58 -6.74 -2.76 -3.62
N LEU A 59 -7.60 -2.09 -4.38
CA LEU A 59 -8.15 -0.79 -3.97
C LEU A 59 -9.04 -0.98 -2.74
N ALA A 60 -8.79 -0.20 -1.69
CA ALA A 60 -9.64 -0.17 -0.52
C ALA A 60 -10.87 0.71 -0.82
N SER A 61 -12.06 0.16 -0.59
CA SER A 61 -13.34 0.87 -0.74
C SER A 61 -13.57 1.90 0.35
#